data_AF-A0A1I1FL33-F1
#
_entry.id   AF-A0A1I1FL33-F1
#
_cell.length_a   1.000
_cell.length_b   1.000
_cell.length_c   1.000
_cell.angle_alpha   90.00
_cell.angle_beta   90.00
_cell.angle_gamma   90.00
#
_symmetry.space_group_name_H-M   'P 1'
#
loop_
_entity.id
_entity.type
_entity.pdbx_description
1 polymer ?
#
loop_
_entity_poly.entity_id
_entity_poly.type
_entity_poly.pdbx_seq_one_letter_code
_entity_poly.pdbx_strand_id
1 'polypeptide(L)' 'MSEETIVINIPPVEEWTMKDLKYVCKHNKIKGYTKMDREQLVQHVKEVIKNMKSK' A
#
# COMPACT_ATOMS: atom_id res chain seq x y z
N MET A 1 8.19 -34.84 -4.45
CA MET A 1 7.34 -33.69 -4.79
C MET A 1 8.25 -32.49 -4.86
N SER A 2 8.42 -31.91 -6.05
CA SER A 2 9.27 -30.74 -6.25
C SER A 2 8.58 -29.53 -5.64
N GLU A 3 9.23 -28.90 -4.66
CA GLU A 3 8.74 -27.67 -4.05
C GLU A 3 8.98 -26.53 -5.06
N GLU A 4 8.02 -26.29 -5.95
CA GLU A 4 8.04 -25.11 -6.82
C GLU A 4 7.77 -23.87 -5.97
N THR A 5 8.83 -23.12 -5.67
CA THR A 5 8.72 -21.81 -5.02
C THR A 5 7.99 -20.84 -5.94
N ILE A 6 6.74 -20.56 -5.60
CA ILE A 6 5.93 -19.53 -6.25
C ILE A 6 6.46 -18.16 -5.83
N VAL A 7 7.12 -17.45 -6.73
CA VAL A 7 7.57 -16.06 -6.51
C VAL A 7 6.39 -15.12 -6.78
N ILE A 8 5.73 -14.66 -5.72
CA ILE A 8 4.65 -13.66 -5.82
C ILE A 8 5.30 -12.27 -5.87
N ASN A 9 5.31 -11.67 -7.06
CA ASN A 9 5.84 -10.32 -7.26
C ASN A 9 4.77 -9.29 -6.92
N ILE A 10 4.85 -8.69 -5.73
CA ILE A 10 3.91 -7.65 -5.30
C ILE A 10 4.38 -6.32 -5.89
N PRO A 11 3.55 -5.63 -6.70
CA PRO A 11 3.95 -4.38 -7.33
C PRO A 11 4.23 -3.29 -6.28
N PRO A 12 5.17 -2.37 -6.56
CA PRO A 12 5.43 -1.22 -5.71
C PRO A 12 4.17 -0.36 -5.55
N VAL A 13 4.09 0.35 -4.42
CA VAL A 13 2.93 1.20 -4.05
C VAL A 13 2.62 2.25 -5.13
N GLU A 14 3.63 2.68 -5.87
CA GLU A 14 3.49 3.62 -7.00
C GLU A 14 2.68 3.07 -8.17
N GLU A 15 2.59 1.75 -8.31
CA GLU A 15 1.81 1.08 -9.35
C GLU A 15 0.42 0.68 -8.85
N TRP A 16 0.10 0.93 -7.58
CA TRP A 16 -1.21 0.63 -7.03
C TRP A 16 -2.27 1.59 -7.58
N THR A 17 -3.48 1.08 -7.73
CA THR A 17 -4.60 1.88 -8.23
C THR A 17 -5.06 2.87 -7.16
N MET A 18 -5.71 3.95 -7.60
CA MET A 18 -6.38 4.91 -6.70
C MET A 18 -7.32 4.23 -5.68
N LYS A 19 -7.99 3.15 -6.09
CA LYS A 19 -8.87 2.38 -5.20
C LYS A 19 -8.08 1.68 -4.11
N ASP A 20 -6.99 1.00 -4.46
CA ASP A 20 -6.16 0.28 -3.50
C ASP A 20 -5.49 1.23 -2.51
N LEU A 21 -4.95 2.34 -3.02
CA LEU A 21 -4.36 3.39 -2.18
C LEU A 21 -5.38 3.94 -1.18
N LYS A 22 -6.58 4.31 -1.65
CA LYS A 22 -7.66 4.78 -0.77
C LYS A 22 -8.15 3.71 0.20
N TYR A 23 -8.17 2.44 -0.23
CA TYR A 23 -8.54 1.32 0.62
C TYR A 23 -7.56 1.16 1.79
N VAL A 24 -6.26 1.19 1.52
CA VAL A 24 -5.23 1.12 2.57
C VAL A 24 -5.29 2.34 3.49
N CYS A 25 -5.45 3.55 2.94
CA CYS A 25 -5.65 4.75 3.74
C CYS A 25 -6.89 4.66 4.63
N LYS A 26 -8.01 4.14 4.12
CA LYS A 26 -9.25 3.91 4.89
C LYS A 26 -9.03 2.88 6.00
N HIS A 27 -8.39 1.76 5.70
CA HIS A 27 -8.09 0.71 6.68
C HIS A 27 -7.18 1.22 7.80
N ASN A 28 -6.22 2.08 7.47
CA ASN A 28 -5.30 2.69 8.42
C ASN A 28 -5.83 3.99 9.03
N LYS A 29 -7.11 4.31 8.84
CA LYS A 29 -7.80 5.48 9.41
C LYS A 29 -7.10 6.82 9.11
N ILE A 30 -6.48 6.94 7.93
CA ILE A 30 -5.83 8.16 7.48
C ILE A 30 -6.89 9.21 7.18
N LYS A 31 -6.86 10.33 7.91
CA LYS A 31 -7.82 11.42 7.77
C LYS A 31 -7.49 12.22 6.51
N GLY A 32 -8.52 12.61 5.76
CA GLY A 32 -8.36 13.44 4.55
C GLY A 32 -8.08 12.66 3.26
N TYR A 33 -7.99 11.31 3.31
CA TYR A 33 -7.68 10.46 2.14
C TYR A 33 -8.62 10.64 0.93
N THR A 34 -9.84 11.14 1.13
CA THR A 34 -10.79 11.42 0.04
C THR A 34 -10.48 12.72 -0.71
N LYS A 35 -9.77 13.66 -0.07
CA LYS A 35 -9.36 14.95 -0.65
C LYS A 35 -7.88 15.00 -1.02
N MET A 36 -7.12 13.94 -0.73
CA MET A 36 -5.69 13.83 -1.02
C MET A 36 -5.43 13.42 -2.47
N ASP A 37 -4.39 14.01 -3.05
CA ASP A 37 -3.84 13.61 -4.34
C ASP A 37 -3.16 12.24 -4.29
N ARG A 38 -2.89 11.69 -5.48
CA ARG A 38 -2.24 10.37 -5.63
C ARG A 38 -0.94 10.29 -4.86
N GLU A 39 -0.09 11.30 -4.99
CA GLU A 39 1.24 11.34 -4.36
C GLU A 39 1.12 11.32 -2.84
N GLN A 40 0.19 12.09 -2.28
CA GLN A 40 -0.10 12.13 -0.84
C GLN A 40 -0.59 10.76 -0.34
N LEU A 41 -1.50 10.11 -1.08
CA LEU A 41 -1.98 8.76 -0.77
C LEU A 41 -0.84 7.74 -0.81
N VAL A 42 -0.01 7.76 -1.87
CA VAL A 42 1.15 6.86 -2.00
C VAL A 42 2.14 7.07 -0.86
N GLN A 43 2.46 8.31 -0.49
CA GLN A 43 3.39 8.60 0.59
C GLN A 43 2.87 8.05 1.92
N HIS A 44 1.60 8.29 2.24
CA HIS A 44 0.97 7.75 3.44
C HIS A 44 0.93 6.23 3.47
N VAL A 45 0.64 5.58 2.34
CA VAL A 45 0.65 4.11 2.24
C VAL A 45 2.08 3.56 2.39
N LYS A 46 3.10 4.21 1.80
CA LYS A 46 4.51 3.86 2.00
C LYS A 46 4.90 3.95 3.48
N GLU A 47 4.47 5.00 4.18
CA GLU A 47 4.73 5.15 5.63
C GLU A 47 4.04 4.06 6.45
N VAL A 48 2.80 3.70 6.13
CA VAL A 48 2.08 2.59 6.77
C VAL A 48 2.86 1.28 6.61
N ILE A 49 3.27 0.94 5.38
CA ILE A 49 4.00 -0.29 5.08
C ILE A 49 5.37 -0.30 5.78
N LYS A 50 6.06 0.85 5.81
CA LYS A 50 7.33 0.99 6.53
C LYS A 50 7.16 0.73 8.03
N ASN A 51 6.14 1.32 8.65
CA ASN A 51 5.83 1.08 10.07
C ASN A 51 5.42 -0.38 10.36
N MET A 52 4.83 -1.06 9.39
CA MET A 52 4.44 -2.47 9.50
C MET A 52 5.64 -3.43 9.43
N LYS A 53 6.71 -3.09 8.69
CA LYS A 53 7.96 -3.87 8.63
C LYS A 53 8.88 -3.69 9.84
N SER A 54 8.73 -2.59 10.58
CA SER A 54 9.56 -2.27 11.76
C SER A 54 9.01 -2.84 13.08
N LYS A 55 7.95 -3.63 13.04
CA LYS A 55 7.33 -4.25 14.21
C LYS A 55 7.50 -5.76 14.16
#